data_AF-A0A518FLD7-F1
#
_entry.id   AF-A0A518FLD7-F1
#
_cell.length_a   1.000
_cell.length_b   1.000
_cell.length_c   1.000
_cell.angle_alpha   90.00
_cell.angle_beta   90.00
_cell.angle_gamma   90.00
#
_symmetry.space_group_name_H-M   'P 1'
#
loop_
_entity.id
_entity.type
_entity.pdbx_description
1 polymer ?
#
loop_
_entity_poly.entity_id
_entity_poly.type
_entity_poly.pdbx_seq_one_letter_code
_entity_poly.pdbx_strand_id
1 'polypeptide(L)'
;MFFPIPMQVETEARQPTVPTANLVLIALNVLFYFLVPLESMMTGPGMSLMTILTYGFAHGSFFHLLFNMWYLWVVGNPVNRRIGNFYYTATYLGTIVLIGILARCLGGSFLYGSSGAVFAVLATATLLLPVKRVEVHYLALFPLTILIGLLRLPRYGLQWFIRWDHASMPVLLFSLLFLVLELLGFLIWFLQGQIHVTSLGHLTGFVCGITAVLLLPERITIPQKAAMT
;
A
#
# COMPACT_ATOMS: atom_id res chain seq x y z
N MET A 1 4.88 -21.19 -5.73
CA MET A 1 4.18 -20.05 -5.08
C MET A 1 5.19 -19.25 -4.27
N PHE A 2 5.15 -17.92 -4.34
CA PHE A 2 6.02 -17.00 -3.60
C PHE A 2 5.13 -16.08 -2.77
N PHE A 3 5.33 -16.06 -1.46
CA PHE A 3 4.55 -15.22 -0.55
C PHE A 3 5.43 -14.17 0.11
N PRO A 4 5.67 -13.02 -0.54
CA PRO A 4 6.44 -11.94 0.08
C PRO A 4 5.59 -11.23 1.13
N ILE A 5 6.03 -11.27 2.38
CA ILE A 5 5.40 -10.59 3.51
C ILE A 5 6.36 -9.51 3.99
N PRO A 6 6.09 -8.22 3.72
CA PRO A 6 6.92 -7.15 4.24
C PRO A 6 6.77 -7.13 5.78
N MET A 7 7.86 -7.12 6.52
CA MET A 7 7.84 -7.19 7.98
C MET A 7 8.09 -5.84 8.62
N GLN A 8 9.04 -5.09 8.07
CA GLN A 8 9.43 -3.78 8.59
C GLN A 8 10.16 -2.98 7.51
N VAL A 9 10.02 -1.65 7.60
CA VAL A 9 10.88 -0.71 6.87
C VAL A 9 11.94 -0.20 7.83
N GLU A 10 13.17 -0.12 7.36
CA GLU A 10 14.29 0.45 8.09
C GLU A 10 13.96 1.87 8.58
N THR A 11 14.11 2.09 9.88
CA THR A 11 13.86 3.37 10.54
C THR A 11 15.13 3.88 11.22
N GLU A 12 15.24 5.20 11.38
CA GLU A 12 16.34 5.78 12.14
C GLU A 12 16.13 5.59 13.65
N ALA A 13 17.23 5.54 14.40
CA ALA A 13 17.20 5.34 15.84
C ALA A 13 16.38 6.46 16.52
N ARG A 14 15.28 6.06 17.18
CA ARG A 14 14.30 6.92 17.88
C ARG A 14 13.71 8.05 17.01
N GLN A 15 12.63 7.73 16.30
CA GLN A 15 11.64 8.76 15.94
C GLN A 15 10.60 8.87 17.08
N PRO A 16 10.58 9.95 17.87
CA PRO A 16 9.72 10.06 19.06
C PRO A 16 8.23 10.25 18.72
N THR A 17 7.90 10.58 17.47
CA THR A 17 6.54 10.91 17.06
C THR A 17 5.70 9.64 16.85
N VAL A 18 4.71 9.42 17.71
CA VAL A 18 3.75 8.31 17.54
C VAL A 18 2.93 8.55 16.26
N PRO A 19 2.81 7.57 15.35
CA PRO A 19 2.09 7.70 14.08
C PRO A 19 0.57 7.63 14.29
N THR A 20 0.04 8.57 15.08
CA THR A 20 -1.33 8.57 15.59
C THR A 20 -2.37 8.51 14.48
N ALA A 21 -2.21 9.30 13.40
CA ALA A 21 -3.13 9.27 12.26
C ALA A 21 -3.23 7.87 11.63
N ASN A 22 -2.10 7.21 11.37
CA ASN A 22 -2.09 5.86 10.81
C ASN A 22 -2.76 4.85 11.76
N LEU A 23 -2.46 4.90 13.05
CA LEU A 23 -3.06 4.00 14.04
C LEU A 23 -4.58 4.19 14.14
N VAL A 24 -5.05 5.45 14.12
CA VAL A 24 -6.48 5.76 14.10
C VAL A 24 -7.13 5.25 12.82
N LEU A 25 -6.52 5.46 11.66
CA LEU A 25 -7.05 4.97 10.39
C LEU A 25 -7.13 3.44 10.35
N ILE A 26 -6.11 2.74 10.86
CA ILE A 26 -6.15 1.28 11.00
C ILE A 26 -7.31 0.87 11.91
N ALA A 27 -7.43 1.49 13.09
CA ALA A 27 -8.50 1.19 14.04
C ALA A 27 -9.88 1.43 13.44
N LEU A 28 -10.07 2.51 12.69
CA LEU A 28 -11.33 2.80 11.99
C LEU A 28 -11.64 1.73 10.95
N ASN A 29 -10.70 1.35 10.09
CA ASN A 29 -10.92 0.29 9.10
C ASN A 29 -11.34 -1.04 9.74
N VAL A 30 -10.68 -1.42 10.83
CA VAL A 30 -11.04 -2.61 11.61
C VAL A 30 -12.43 -2.47 12.22
N LEU A 31 -12.74 -1.32 12.83
CA LEU A 31 -14.03 -1.06 13.47
C LEU A 31 -15.18 -1.12 12.44
N PHE A 32 -15.05 -0.42 11.32
CA PHE A 32 -16.06 -0.39 10.26
C PHE A 32 -16.29 -1.77 9.65
N TYR A 33 -15.24 -2.57 9.47
CA TYR A 33 -15.38 -3.94 8.96
C TYR A 33 -16.28 -4.83 9.84
N PHE A 34 -16.19 -4.69 11.17
CA PHE A 34 -16.98 -5.50 12.09
C PHE A 34 -18.35 -4.90 12.43
N LEU A 35 -18.50 -3.58 12.36
CA LEU A 35 -19.72 -2.89 12.82
C LEU A 35 -20.69 -2.51 11.69
N VAL A 36 -20.21 -2.39 10.45
CA VAL A 36 -21.00 -1.82 9.36
C VAL A 36 -21.03 -2.79 8.17
N PRO A 37 -22.22 -3.15 7.65
CA PRO A 37 -22.32 -4.04 6.49
C PRO A 37 -21.64 -3.47 5.24
N LEU A 38 -20.95 -4.33 4.48
CA LEU A 38 -20.23 -3.99 3.25
C LEU A 38 -21.12 -3.24 2.25
N GLU A 39 -22.36 -3.71 2.07
CA GLU A 39 -23.33 -3.20 1.10
C GLU A 39 -23.74 -1.75 1.40
N SER A 40 -23.70 -1.35 2.67
CA SER A 40 -24.05 0.02 3.07
C SER A 40 -22.93 1.03 2.80
N MET A 41 -21.70 0.56 2.60
CA MET A 41 -20.51 1.42 2.49
C MET A 41 -19.89 1.45 1.09
N MET A 42 -20.06 0.40 0.28
CA MET A 42 -19.47 0.33 -1.06
C MET A 42 -19.98 1.44 -1.98
N THR A 43 -19.13 1.91 -2.89
CA THR A 43 -19.50 2.94 -3.89
C THR A 43 -19.60 2.33 -5.27
N GLY A 44 -20.50 2.84 -6.10
CA GLY A 44 -20.77 2.30 -7.44
C GLY A 44 -22.14 2.80 -7.94
N PRO A 45 -22.57 2.45 -9.15
CA PRO A 45 -23.83 2.94 -9.73
C PRO A 45 -25.03 2.73 -8.78
N GLY A 46 -25.90 3.74 -8.67
CA GLY A 46 -27.09 3.68 -7.81
C GLY A 46 -26.85 3.90 -6.29
N MET A 47 -25.61 3.92 -5.82
CA MET A 47 -25.30 4.19 -4.41
C MET A 47 -25.41 5.68 -4.04
N SER A 48 -25.60 5.95 -2.74
CA SER A 48 -25.58 7.29 -2.14
C SER A 48 -24.24 7.99 -2.35
N LEU A 49 -24.22 9.31 -2.50
CA LEU A 49 -22.98 10.09 -2.61
C LEU A 49 -22.08 9.95 -1.38
N MET A 50 -22.66 9.65 -0.21
CA MET A 50 -21.90 9.43 1.02
C MET A 50 -20.98 8.22 0.92
N THR A 51 -21.27 7.25 0.04
CA THR A 51 -20.43 6.05 -0.09
C THR A 51 -19.08 6.34 -0.72
N ILE A 52 -18.90 7.49 -1.40
CA ILE A 52 -17.59 7.99 -1.85
C ILE A 52 -16.61 8.13 -0.67
N LEU A 53 -17.10 8.43 0.54
CA LEU A 53 -16.27 8.56 1.73
C LEU A 53 -16.09 7.23 2.47
N THR A 54 -17.11 6.38 2.47
CA THR A 54 -17.14 5.17 3.31
C THR A 54 -16.57 3.94 2.63
N TYR A 55 -16.55 3.87 1.29
CA TYR A 55 -16.14 2.65 0.58
C TYR A 55 -14.70 2.22 0.94
N GLY A 56 -13.83 3.18 1.24
CA GLY A 56 -12.44 2.91 1.63
C GLY A 56 -12.33 2.13 2.93
N PHE A 57 -13.35 2.17 3.79
CA PHE A 57 -13.41 1.40 5.04
C PHE A 57 -14.11 0.04 4.88
N ALA A 58 -14.75 -0.19 3.73
CA ALA A 58 -15.52 -1.39 3.45
C ALA A 58 -14.62 -2.49 2.89
N HIS A 59 -14.61 -3.70 3.46
CA HIS A 59 -13.73 -4.80 3.02
C HIS A 59 -14.52 -6.07 2.73
N GLY A 60 -14.35 -6.64 1.53
CA GLY A 60 -15.08 -7.82 1.09
C GLY A 60 -14.69 -9.14 1.77
N SER A 61 -13.56 -9.18 2.48
CA SER A 61 -13.13 -10.37 3.23
C SER A 61 -12.15 -10.01 4.34
N PHE A 62 -12.00 -10.90 5.32
CA PHE A 62 -11.04 -10.73 6.41
C PHE A 62 -9.61 -10.60 5.90
N PHE A 63 -9.22 -11.42 4.92
CA PHE A 63 -7.89 -11.34 4.32
C PHE A 63 -7.66 -10.03 3.56
N HIS A 64 -8.70 -9.50 2.89
CA HIS A 64 -8.61 -8.20 2.24
C HIS A 64 -8.32 -7.08 3.26
N LEU A 65 -9.04 -7.07 4.40
CA LEU A 65 -8.74 -6.15 5.50
C LEU A 65 -7.32 -6.37 6.05
N LEU A 66 -6.97 -7.62 6.36
CA LEU A 66 -5.70 -7.98 6.97
C LEU A 66 -4.52 -7.46 6.14
N PHE A 67 -4.51 -7.68 4.83
CA PHE A 67 -3.42 -7.22 3.97
C PHE A 67 -3.34 -5.69 3.90
N ASN A 68 -4.46 -4.98 3.79
CA ASN A 68 -4.46 -3.52 3.82
C ASN A 68 -3.89 -2.98 5.13
N MET A 69 -4.35 -3.51 6.27
CA MET A 69 -3.90 -3.06 7.59
C MET A 69 -2.44 -3.42 7.84
N TRP A 70 -2.00 -4.59 7.36
CA TRP A 70 -0.60 -5.01 7.43
C TRP A 70 0.32 -4.04 6.67
N TYR A 71 -0.08 -3.62 5.46
CA TYR A 71 0.67 -2.63 4.71
C TYR A 71 0.71 -1.26 5.40
N LEU A 72 -0.43 -0.79 5.92
CA LEU A 72 -0.48 0.45 6.70
C LEU A 72 0.40 0.36 7.96
N TRP A 73 0.46 -0.81 8.61
CA TRP A 73 1.32 -1.00 9.77
C TRP A 73 2.80 -0.94 9.40
N VAL A 74 3.22 -1.62 8.34
CA VAL A 74 4.64 -1.74 7.96
C VAL A 74 5.16 -0.49 7.26
N VAL A 75 4.42 0.02 6.27
CA VAL A 75 4.83 1.15 5.42
C VAL A 75 4.19 2.45 5.87
N GLY A 76 2.93 2.41 6.33
CA GLY A 76 2.21 3.62 6.76
C GLY A 76 2.79 4.28 8.01
N ASN A 77 3.29 3.49 8.97
CA ASN A 77 3.91 4.02 10.18
C ASN A 77 5.13 4.93 9.88
N PRO A 78 6.19 4.48 9.17
CA PRO A 78 7.34 5.34 8.86
C PRO A 78 6.96 6.54 7.97
N VAL A 79 6.01 6.37 7.04
CA VAL A 79 5.50 7.48 6.22
C VAL A 79 4.82 8.53 7.10
N ASN A 80 3.92 8.13 8.00
CA ASN A 80 3.22 9.06 8.89
C ASN A 80 4.19 9.82 9.80
N ARG A 81 5.20 9.14 10.35
CA ARG A 81 6.24 9.82 11.14
C ARG A 81 7.03 10.83 10.31
N ARG A 82 7.27 10.55 9.03
CA ARG A 82 8.02 11.40 8.12
C ARG A 82 7.25 12.66 7.71
N ILE A 83 5.97 12.54 7.38
CA ILE A 83 5.16 13.66 6.84
C ILE A 83 4.27 14.31 7.89
N GLY A 84 4.05 13.66 9.03
CA GLY A 84 3.17 14.12 10.10
C GLY A 84 1.70 13.75 9.89
N ASN A 85 0.95 13.73 11.00
CA ASN A 85 -0.44 13.24 11.05
C ASN A 85 -1.37 13.96 10.06
N PHE A 86 -1.27 15.29 9.94
CA PHE A 86 -2.15 16.07 9.06
C PHE A 86 -2.00 15.66 7.59
N TYR A 87 -0.77 15.71 7.07
CA TYR A 87 -0.51 15.36 5.67
C TYR A 87 -0.78 13.88 5.41
N TYR A 88 -0.52 13.00 6.38
CA TYR A 88 -0.87 11.58 6.27
C TYR A 88 -2.37 11.36 6.11
N THR A 89 -3.18 11.94 6.99
CA THR A 89 -4.64 11.83 6.92
C THR A 89 -5.19 12.47 5.63
N ALA A 90 -4.67 13.64 5.23
CA ALA A 90 -5.09 14.32 4.01
C ALA A 90 -4.78 13.48 2.76
N THR A 91 -3.59 12.90 2.66
CA THR A 91 -3.23 12.00 1.56
C THR A 91 -4.14 10.77 1.55
N TYR A 92 -4.30 10.08 2.68
CA TYR A 92 -5.09 8.86 2.76
C TYR A 92 -6.58 9.09 2.40
N LEU A 93 -7.23 10.07 3.06
CA LEU A 93 -8.66 10.35 2.83
C LEU A 93 -8.88 11.04 1.48
N GLY A 94 -7.99 11.95 1.07
CA GLY A 94 -8.08 12.60 -0.23
C GLY A 94 -8.00 11.62 -1.39
N THR A 95 -7.14 10.60 -1.28
CA THR A 95 -7.08 9.49 -2.25
C THR A 95 -8.38 8.69 -2.27
N ILE A 96 -8.98 8.38 -1.11
CA ILE A 96 -10.29 7.70 -1.05
C ILE A 96 -11.33 8.53 -1.80
N VAL A 97 -11.46 9.83 -1.49
CA VAL A 97 -12.47 10.68 -2.13
C VAL A 97 -12.28 10.72 -3.65
N LEU A 98 -11.04 10.93 -4.13
CA LEU A 98 -10.78 11.03 -5.56
C LEU A 98 -11.11 9.73 -6.30
N ILE A 99 -10.67 8.60 -5.77
CA ILE A 99 -10.95 7.28 -6.38
C ILE A 99 -12.45 6.98 -6.32
N GLY A 100 -13.13 7.29 -5.23
CA GLY A 100 -14.58 7.11 -5.09
C GLY A 100 -15.37 7.93 -6.12
N ILE A 101 -14.94 9.16 -6.41
CA ILE A 101 -15.51 10.00 -7.47
C ILE A 101 -15.26 9.35 -8.84
N LEU A 102 -14.03 8.93 -9.12
CA LEU A 102 -13.69 8.29 -10.40
C LEU A 102 -14.51 7.01 -10.64
N ALA A 103 -14.67 6.17 -9.63
CA ALA A 103 -15.48 4.95 -9.72
C ALA A 103 -16.94 5.25 -10.08
N ARG A 104 -17.49 6.37 -9.57
CA ARG A 104 -18.85 6.82 -9.90
C ARG A 104 -18.96 7.38 -11.32
N CYS A 105 -17.96 8.11 -11.80
CA CYS A 105 -17.94 8.69 -13.14
C CYS A 105 -17.75 7.64 -14.24
N LEU A 106 -16.91 6.62 -13.99
CA LEU A 106 -16.59 5.59 -14.99
C LEU A 106 -17.67 4.52 -15.11
N GLY A 107 -18.53 4.38 -14.09
CA GLY A 107 -19.56 3.35 -14.04
C GLY A 107 -18.97 1.94 -14.00
N GLY A 108 -19.81 0.93 -14.20
CA GLY A 108 -19.38 -0.47 -14.32
C GLY A 108 -19.56 -1.27 -13.04
N SER A 109 -18.65 -1.16 -12.07
CA SER A 109 -18.60 -2.04 -10.90
C SER A 109 -18.64 -1.30 -9.55
N PHE A 110 -18.99 -2.03 -8.50
CA PHE A 110 -18.86 -1.55 -7.14
C PHE A 110 -17.40 -1.59 -6.68
N LEU A 111 -17.00 -0.57 -5.92
CA LEU A 111 -15.69 -0.41 -5.33
C LEU A 111 -15.80 -0.42 -3.79
N TYR A 112 -14.86 -1.11 -3.16
CA TYR A 112 -14.68 -1.18 -1.71
C TYR A 112 -13.21 -1.45 -1.39
N GLY A 113 -12.75 -0.97 -0.25
CA GLY A 113 -11.43 -1.27 0.32
C GLY A 113 -10.48 -0.07 0.27
N SER A 114 -9.55 -0.04 1.21
CA SER A 114 -8.59 1.06 1.36
C SER A 114 -7.38 0.94 0.44
N SER A 115 -7.31 -0.07 -0.42
CA SER A 115 -6.09 -0.41 -1.17
C SER A 115 -5.58 0.76 -2.01
N GLY A 116 -6.45 1.53 -2.66
CA GLY A 116 -6.04 2.75 -3.37
C GLY A 116 -5.29 3.76 -2.48
N ALA A 117 -5.72 3.96 -1.23
CA ALA A 117 -5.01 4.80 -0.28
C ALA A 117 -3.71 4.16 0.23
N VAL A 118 -3.67 2.82 0.36
CA VAL A 118 -2.43 2.08 0.64
C VAL A 118 -1.40 2.31 -0.48
N PHE A 119 -1.83 2.32 -1.74
CA PHE A 119 -0.96 2.63 -2.88
C PHE A 119 -0.46 4.09 -2.86
N ALA A 120 -1.27 5.04 -2.41
CA ALA A 120 -0.79 6.41 -2.16
C ALA A 120 0.30 6.46 -1.09
N VAL A 121 0.10 5.75 0.04
CA VAL A 121 1.12 5.64 1.10
C VAL A 121 2.40 4.98 0.57
N LEU A 122 2.30 3.94 -0.25
CA LEU A 122 3.43 3.26 -0.88
C LEU A 122 4.21 4.20 -1.82
N ALA A 123 3.50 5.00 -2.63
CA ALA A 123 4.11 5.98 -3.51
C ALA A 123 4.80 7.12 -2.72
N THR A 124 4.18 7.58 -1.65
CA THR A 124 4.80 8.55 -0.72
C THR A 124 6.07 7.96 -0.09
N ALA A 125 6.05 6.70 0.33
CA ALA A 125 7.24 6.01 0.84
C ALA A 125 8.34 5.90 -0.21
N THR A 126 7.97 5.64 -1.48
CA THR A 126 8.90 5.55 -2.61
C THR A 126 9.73 6.81 -2.77
N LEU A 127 9.11 7.98 -2.65
CA LEU A 127 9.79 9.26 -2.84
C LEU A 127 10.56 9.72 -1.60
N LEU A 128 10.03 9.46 -0.40
CA LEU A 128 10.62 9.97 0.85
C LEU A 128 11.61 9.03 1.51
N LEU A 129 11.49 7.72 1.25
CA LEU A 129 12.31 6.67 1.85
C LEU A 129 12.95 5.74 0.77
N PRO A 130 13.37 6.23 -0.42
CA PRO A 130 13.71 5.38 -1.57
C PRO A 130 14.81 4.36 -1.28
N VAL A 131 15.79 4.74 -0.45
CA VAL A 131 16.97 3.94 -0.11
C VAL A 131 16.82 3.15 1.18
N LYS A 132 15.82 3.45 2.02
CA LYS A 132 15.54 2.65 3.22
C LYS A 132 15.13 1.25 2.78
N ARG A 133 15.52 0.23 3.54
CA ARG A 133 15.25 -1.16 3.16
C ARG A 133 13.95 -1.66 3.78
N VAL A 134 13.14 -2.36 3.00
CA VAL A 134 12.05 -3.20 3.50
C VAL A 134 12.56 -4.61 3.67
N GLU A 135 12.36 -5.18 4.84
CA GLU A 135 12.58 -6.60 5.11
C GLU A 135 11.35 -7.37 4.68
N VAL A 136 11.54 -8.39 3.84
CA VAL A 136 10.48 -9.22 3.27
C VAL A 136 10.79 -10.67 3.63
N HIS A 137 9.89 -11.28 4.39
CA HIS A 137 9.91 -12.72 4.65
C HIS A 137 9.18 -13.41 3.52
N TYR A 138 9.66 -14.57 3.11
CA TYR A 138 9.01 -15.31 2.04
C TYR A 138 8.99 -16.81 2.27
N LEU A 139 7.87 -17.41 1.86
CA LEU A 139 7.76 -18.83 1.60
C LEU A 139 7.84 -19.06 0.10
N ALA A 140 8.89 -19.76 -0.32
CA ALA A 140 9.07 -20.22 -1.70
C ALA A 140 8.86 -21.73 -1.78
N LEU A 141 8.08 -22.15 -2.78
CA LEU A 141 7.85 -23.56 -3.10
C LEU A 141 8.48 -23.90 -4.45
N PHE A 142 8.82 -25.17 -4.65
CA PHE A 142 9.26 -25.72 -5.94
C PHE A 142 8.32 -25.29 -7.09
N PRO A 143 8.84 -24.92 -8.28
CA PRO A 143 10.24 -24.90 -8.69
C PRO A 143 10.97 -23.58 -8.36
N LEU A 144 10.31 -22.59 -7.77
CA LEU A 144 10.92 -21.27 -7.50
C LEU A 144 12.12 -21.35 -6.54
N THR A 145 12.10 -22.32 -5.64
CA THR A 145 13.22 -22.65 -4.74
C THR A 145 14.51 -22.98 -5.48
N ILE A 146 14.45 -23.53 -6.70
CA ILE A 146 15.64 -23.76 -7.54
C ILE A 146 16.25 -22.43 -7.93
N LEU A 147 15.46 -21.50 -8.48
CA LEU A 147 15.96 -20.19 -8.92
C LEU A 147 16.59 -19.41 -7.75
N ILE A 148 15.95 -19.43 -6.59
CA ILE A 148 16.51 -18.81 -5.37
C ILE A 148 17.77 -19.56 -4.93
N GLY A 149 17.78 -20.89 -5.00
CA GLY A 149 18.93 -21.74 -4.67
C GLY A 149 20.15 -21.49 -5.56
N LEU A 150 19.94 -21.13 -6.84
CA LEU A 150 21.01 -20.75 -7.77
C LEU A 150 21.67 -19.41 -7.37
N LEU A 151 20.88 -18.47 -6.82
CA LEU A 151 21.39 -17.17 -6.35
C LEU A 151 21.96 -17.23 -4.93
N ARG A 152 21.34 -18.05 -4.06
CA ARG A 152 21.71 -18.21 -2.65
C ARG A 152 21.52 -19.67 -2.26
N LEU A 153 22.62 -20.41 -2.20
CA LEU A 153 22.61 -21.84 -1.88
C LEU A 153 21.81 -22.14 -0.61
N PRO A 154 20.95 -23.18 -0.62
CA PRO A 154 20.23 -23.60 0.56
C PRO A 154 21.17 -24.19 1.61
N ARG A 155 20.80 -24.02 2.89
CA ARG A 155 21.52 -24.61 4.03
C ARG A 155 21.25 -26.10 4.18
N TYR A 156 20.05 -26.55 3.81
CA TYR A 156 19.60 -27.93 3.96
C TYR A 156 18.95 -28.42 2.66
N GLY A 157 19.06 -29.72 2.37
CA GLY A 157 18.50 -30.31 1.14
C GLY A 157 17.01 -30.04 0.94
N LEU A 158 16.21 -30.04 2.02
CA LEU A 158 14.77 -29.75 1.96
C LEU A 158 14.45 -28.35 1.38
N GLN A 159 15.36 -27.39 1.53
CA GLN A 159 15.18 -26.03 1.02
C GLN A 159 15.24 -25.93 -0.51
N TRP A 160 15.64 -27.01 -1.20
CA TRP A 160 15.43 -27.12 -2.65
C TRP A 160 13.97 -27.30 -3.05
N PHE A 161 13.10 -27.70 -2.11
CA PHE A 161 11.67 -27.94 -2.37
C PHE A 161 10.77 -26.94 -1.64
N ILE A 162 11.07 -26.63 -0.38
CA ILE A 162 10.30 -25.70 0.47
C ILE A 162 11.28 -24.83 1.24
N ARG A 163 11.23 -23.52 1.01
CA ARG A 163 12.17 -22.57 1.63
C ARG A 163 11.45 -21.42 2.28
N TRP A 164 11.62 -21.30 3.60
CA TRP A 164 11.30 -20.10 4.37
C TRP A 164 12.59 -19.33 4.63
N ASP A 165 12.67 -18.09 4.17
CA ASP A 165 13.86 -17.22 4.30
C ASP A 165 13.42 -15.75 4.24
N HIS A 166 14.37 -14.82 4.35
CA HIS A 166 14.11 -13.39 4.25
C HIS A 166 15.05 -12.73 3.23
N ALA A 167 14.62 -11.59 2.71
CA ALA A 167 15.39 -10.71 1.86
C ALA A 167 15.14 -9.25 2.27
N SER A 168 16.08 -8.37 1.95
CA SER A 168 15.92 -6.93 2.18
C SER A 168 16.22 -6.16 0.91
N MET A 169 15.28 -5.33 0.47
CA MET A 169 15.41 -4.54 -0.75
C MET A 169 15.06 -3.08 -0.49
N PRO A 170 15.56 -2.12 -1.30
CA PRO A 170 15.16 -0.73 -1.18
C PRO A 170 13.65 -0.57 -1.34
N VAL A 171 13.02 0.32 -0.58
CA VAL A 171 11.59 0.66 -0.69
C VAL A 171 11.26 1.09 -2.11
N LEU A 172 12.17 1.77 -2.82
CA LEU A 172 12.02 2.09 -4.24
C LEU A 172 11.78 0.83 -5.08
N LEU A 173 12.65 -0.17 -4.98
CA LEU A 173 12.53 -1.40 -5.78
C LEU A 173 11.27 -2.18 -5.41
N PHE A 174 10.98 -2.27 -4.11
CA PHE A 174 9.77 -2.92 -3.63
C PHE A 174 8.52 -2.27 -4.21
N SER A 175 8.42 -0.94 -4.17
CA SER A 175 7.26 -0.20 -4.64
C SER A 175 7.13 -0.22 -6.17
N LEU A 176 8.25 -0.16 -6.91
CA LEU A 176 8.26 -0.31 -8.35
C LEU A 176 7.79 -1.69 -8.80
N LEU A 177 8.11 -2.75 -8.03
CA LEU A 177 7.56 -4.08 -8.31
C LEU A 177 6.03 -4.08 -8.24
N PHE A 178 5.44 -3.49 -7.19
CA PHE A 178 3.98 -3.36 -7.09
C PHE A 178 3.40 -2.54 -8.24
N LEU A 179 4.02 -1.40 -8.59
CA LEU A 179 3.58 -0.58 -9.71
C LEU A 179 3.59 -1.35 -11.04
N VAL A 180 4.67 -2.10 -11.32
CA VAL A 180 4.77 -2.93 -12.54
C VAL A 180 3.70 -4.01 -12.56
N LEU A 181 3.47 -4.70 -11.44
CA LEU A 181 2.42 -5.72 -11.36
C LEU A 181 1.02 -5.13 -11.60
N GLU A 182 0.74 -3.95 -11.06
CA GLU A 182 -0.52 -3.24 -11.29
C GLU A 182 -0.68 -2.78 -12.74
N LEU A 183 0.38 -2.25 -13.36
CA LEU A 183 0.38 -1.86 -14.77
C LEU A 183 0.17 -3.08 -15.69
N LEU A 184 0.82 -4.21 -15.40
CA LEU A 184 0.63 -5.45 -16.13
C LEU A 184 -0.79 -5.98 -15.97
N GLY A 185 -1.32 -5.98 -14.73
CA GLY A 185 -2.70 -6.37 -14.46
C GLY A 185 -3.69 -5.49 -15.22
N PHE A 186 -3.53 -4.17 -15.15
CA PHE A 186 -4.34 -3.22 -15.90
C PHE A 186 -4.26 -3.46 -17.41
N LEU A 187 -3.06 -3.67 -17.96
CA LEU A 187 -2.86 -3.95 -19.38
C LEU A 187 -3.58 -5.23 -19.81
N ILE A 188 -3.53 -6.30 -19.00
CA ILE A 188 -4.23 -7.56 -19.30
C ILE A 188 -5.74 -7.33 -19.41
N TRP A 189 -6.35 -6.66 -18.43
CA TRP A 189 -7.79 -6.33 -18.46
C TRP A 189 -8.13 -5.42 -19.65
N PHE A 190 -7.29 -4.43 -19.92
CA PHE A 190 -7.49 -3.50 -21.01
C PHE A 190 -7.44 -4.18 -22.38
N LEU A 191 -6.50 -5.13 -22.59
CA LEU A 191 -6.43 -5.93 -23.81
C LEU A 191 -7.64 -6.86 -23.98
N GLN A 192 -8.35 -7.17 -22.90
CA GLN A 192 -9.63 -7.89 -22.93
C GLN A 192 -10.84 -6.96 -23.13
N GLY A 193 -10.61 -5.66 -23.38
CA GLY A 193 -11.65 -4.66 -23.59
C GLY A 193 -12.36 -4.21 -22.32
N GLN A 194 -11.78 -4.45 -21.13
CA GLN A 194 -12.36 -4.06 -19.85
C GLN A 194 -11.51 -3.04 -19.10
N ILE A 195 -12.15 -2.04 -18.50
CA ILE A 195 -11.50 -1.14 -17.54
C ILE A 195 -11.76 -1.69 -16.14
N HIS A 196 -10.72 -2.24 -15.52
CA HIS A 196 -10.80 -2.77 -14.17
C HIS A 196 -10.66 -1.63 -13.15
N VAL A 197 -11.80 -1.21 -12.56
CA VAL A 197 -11.90 -0.04 -11.66
C VAL A 197 -10.92 -0.12 -10.48
N THR A 198 -10.70 -1.29 -9.91
CA THR A 198 -9.75 -1.48 -8.79
C THR A 198 -8.31 -1.19 -9.20
N SER A 199 -7.88 -1.70 -10.36
CA SER A 199 -6.52 -1.45 -10.88
C SER A 199 -6.32 0.03 -11.21
N LEU A 200 -7.33 0.67 -11.78
CA LEU A 200 -7.30 2.11 -11.99
C LEU A 200 -7.25 2.88 -10.66
N GLY A 201 -7.95 2.41 -9.63
CA GLY A 201 -7.87 2.93 -8.28
C GLY A 201 -6.46 2.83 -7.69
N HIS A 202 -5.77 1.71 -7.87
CA HIS A 202 -4.37 1.55 -7.43
C HIS A 202 -3.42 2.51 -8.14
N LEU A 203 -3.54 2.65 -9.47
CA LEU A 203 -2.75 3.62 -10.26
C LEU A 203 -3.03 5.06 -9.85
N THR A 204 -4.31 5.40 -9.62
CA THR A 204 -4.72 6.71 -9.09
C THR A 204 -4.13 6.96 -7.71
N GLY A 205 -4.09 5.93 -6.86
CA GLY A 205 -3.42 5.96 -5.57
C GLY A 205 -1.95 6.35 -5.70
N PHE A 206 -1.19 5.69 -6.59
CA PHE A 206 0.19 6.06 -6.87
C PHE A 206 0.35 7.54 -7.26
N VAL A 207 -0.49 8.02 -8.19
CA VAL A 207 -0.49 9.42 -8.62
C VAL A 207 -0.78 10.37 -7.45
N CYS A 208 -1.76 10.04 -6.59
CA CYS A 208 -2.07 10.83 -5.40
C CYS A 208 -0.89 10.91 -4.43
N GLY A 209 -0.22 9.79 -4.17
CA GLY A 209 0.92 9.76 -3.26
C GLY A 209 2.13 10.54 -3.77
N ILE A 210 2.38 10.50 -5.08
CA ILE A 210 3.39 11.35 -5.74
C ILE A 210 3.01 12.82 -5.60
N THR A 211 1.77 13.16 -5.96
CA THR A 211 1.25 14.53 -5.91
C THR A 211 1.31 15.09 -4.49
N ALA A 212 0.95 14.29 -3.49
CA ALA A 212 1.02 14.68 -2.10
C ALA A 212 2.44 15.10 -1.71
N VAL A 213 3.47 14.31 -2.09
CA VAL A 213 4.87 14.64 -1.81
C VAL A 213 5.30 15.93 -2.52
N LEU A 214 4.89 16.13 -3.77
CA LEU A 214 5.20 17.37 -4.51
C LEU A 214 4.57 18.62 -3.88
N LEU A 215 3.47 18.47 -3.15
CA LEU A 215 2.80 19.54 -2.42
C LEU A 215 3.29 19.70 -0.97
N LEU A 216 4.15 18.80 -0.48
CA LEU A 216 4.72 18.92 0.85
C LEU A 216 5.70 20.09 0.93
N PRO A 217 5.76 20.81 2.07
CA PRO A 217 6.79 21.81 2.30
C PRO A 217 8.22 21.24 2.19
N GLU A 218 9.14 22.01 1.64
CA GLU A 218 10.55 21.61 1.44
C GLU A 218 11.24 21.11 2.72
N ARG A 219 10.90 21.71 3.88
CA ARG A 219 11.41 21.27 5.20
C ARG A 219 11.11 19.80 5.50
N ILE A 220 10.10 19.22 4.87
CA ILE A 220 9.70 17.81 5.01
C ILE A 220 10.37 16.96 3.94
N THR A 221 10.49 17.43 2.69
CA THR A 221 10.98 16.61 1.58
C THR A 221 12.50 16.56 1.51
N ILE A 222 13.20 17.65 1.83
CA ILE A 222 14.65 17.74 1.76
C ILE A 222 15.26 17.35 3.12
N PRO A 223 16.19 16.36 3.18
CA PRO A 223 16.95 16.10 4.40
C PRO A 223 17.74 17.36 4.75
N GLN A 224 17.43 17.99 5.89
CA GLN A 224 18.25 19.09 6.38
C GLN A 224 19.63 18.50 6.70
N LYS A 225 20.66 18.92 5.95
CA LYS A 225 22.04 18.73 6.42
C LYS A 225 22.09 19.34 7.81
N ALA A 226 22.45 18.54 8.82
CA ALA A 226 22.78 19.07 10.12
C ALA A 226 23.72 20.26 9.88
N ALA A 227 23.29 21.45 10.27
CA ALA A 227 24.17 22.60 10.25
C ALA A 227 25.35 22.24 11.16
N MET A 228 26.48 21.88 10.54
CA MET A 228 27.75 21.76 11.23
C MET A 228 28.17 23.19 11.53
N THR A 229 27.70 23.70 12.67
CA THR A 229 28.22 24.90 13.35
C THR A 229 28.84 24.45 14.65
#